data_AF-A0A4R3N534-F1
#
_entry.id   AF-A0A4R3N534-F1
#
_cell.length_a   1.000
_cell.length_b   1.000
_cell.length_c   1.000
_cell.angle_alpha   90.00
_cell.angle_beta   90.00
_cell.angle_gamma   90.00
#
_symmetry.space_group_name_H-M   'P 1'
#
loop_
_entity.id
_entity.type
_entity.pdbx_description
1 polymer ?
#
loop_
_entity_poly.entity_id
_entity_poly.type
_entity_poly.pdbx_seq_one_letter_code
_entity_poly.pdbx_strand_id
1 'polypeptide(L)'
;MLVWTPLPEWTAKLLYGEGFRTPTVFETRGGILPLYQATASLQPERLRTAELALQYQPRPRFALGLNFFRHETVDQIRQQDRGAYAKPENVGRQVGEGAELEINWALTRNLRWRGWCDFSPGGHLLSDR
;
A
#
# COMPACT_ATOMS: atom_id res chain seq x y z
N MET A 1 -4.74 15.82 -3.15
CA MET A 1 -3.45 15.99 -2.45
C MET A 1 -3.42 17.35 -1.80
N LEU A 2 -3.03 17.41 -0.52
CA LEU A 2 -2.81 18.65 0.21
C LEU A 2 -1.34 18.76 0.57
N VAL A 3 -0.75 19.93 0.38
CA VAL A 3 0.62 20.25 0.80
C VAL A 3 0.55 21.49 1.67
N TRP A 4 1.25 21.46 2.81
CA TRP A 4 1.27 22.56 3.77
C TRP A 4 2.68 22.78 4.29
N THR A 5 3.13 24.03 4.24
CA THR A 5 4.45 24.47 4.71
C THR A 5 4.25 25.54 5.76
N PRO A 6 4.00 25.17 7.04
CA PRO A 6 3.72 26.13 8.10
C PRO A 6 4.92 27.02 8.43
N LEU A 7 6.13 26.47 8.27
CA LEU A 7 7.42 27.11 8.49
C LEU A 7 8.34 26.73 7.33
N PRO A 8 9.34 27.57 6.96
CA PRO A 8 10.24 27.29 5.84
C PRO A 8 10.95 25.92 5.90
N GLU A 9 11.20 25.42 7.10
CA GLU A 9 11.89 24.17 7.37
C GLU A 9 10.96 22.95 7.49
N TRP A 10 9.63 23.14 7.50
CA TRP A 10 8.65 22.07 7.64
C TRP A 10 7.77 21.96 6.42
N THR A 11 7.62 20.76 5.88
CA THR A 11 6.62 20.46 4.84
C THR A 11 5.82 19.24 5.24
N ALA A 12 4.50 19.37 5.27
CA ALA A 12 3.56 18.29 5.46
C ALA A 12 2.82 18.02 4.14
N LYS A 13 2.58 16.75 3.82
CA LYS A 13 1.79 16.33 2.67
C LYS A 13 0.78 15.29 3.12
N LEU A 14 -0.48 15.49 2.75
CA LEU A 14 -1.55 14.52 2.94
C LEU A 14 -2.05 14.06 1.57
N LEU A 15 -1.95 12.77 1.33
CA LEU A 15 -2.39 12.12 0.10
C LEU A 15 -3.51 11.14 0.43
N TYR A 16 -4.58 11.20 -0.34
CA TYR A 16 -5.64 10.21 -0.34
C TYR A 16 -5.87 9.82 -1.79
N GLY A 17 -5.90 8.51 -2.05
CA GLY A 17 -6.05 7.96 -3.38
C GLY A 17 -6.98 6.76 -3.35
N GLU A 18 -7.75 6.60 -4.42
CA GLU A 18 -8.56 5.42 -4.67
C GLU A 18 -8.19 4.84 -6.03
N GLY A 19 -8.26 3.52 -6.14
CA GLY A 19 -7.96 2.78 -7.36
C GLY A 19 -8.74 1.48 -7.44
N PHE A 20 -8.59 0.77 -8.54
CA PHE A 20 -9.21 -0.53 -8.72
C PHE A 20 -8.36 -1.43 -9.62
N ARG A 21 -8.52 -2.74 -9.46
CA ARG A 21 -8.01 -3.77 -10.37
C ARG A 21 -9.17 -4.49 -11.01
N THR A 22 -9.25 -4.48 -12.34
CA THR A 22 -10.26 -5.26 -13.04
C THR A 22 -9.96 -6.77 -12.96
N PRO A 23 -11.00 -7.62 -12.94
CA PRO A 23 -10.81 -9.04 -13.12
C PRO A 23 -10.19 -9.32 -14.48
N THR A 24 -9.27 -10.28 -14.52
CA THR A 24 -8.65 -10.74 -15.76
C THR A 24 -9.62 -11.59 -16.58
N VAL A 25 -9.34 -11.75 -17.88
CA VAL A 25 -10.12 -12.64 -18.75
C VAL A 25 -10.03 -14.09 -18.28
N PHE A 26 -8.89 -14.51 -17.72
CA PHE A 26 -8.73 -15.84 -17.14
C PHE A 26 -9.64 -16.05 -15.93
N GLU A 27 -9.67 -15.11 -14.99
CA GLU A 27 -10.55 -15.19 -13.81
C GLU A 27 -12.05 -15.20 -14.18
N THR A 28 -12.45 -14.53 -15.26
CA THR A 28 -13.87 -14.38 -15.65
C THR A 28 -14.37 -15.39 -16.67
N ARG A 29 -13.51 -15.88 -17.58
CA ARG A 29 -13.91 -16.70 -18.74
C ARG A 29 -12.95 -17.84 -19.08
N GLY A 30 -11.75 -17.90 -18.51
CA GLY A 30 -10.69 -18.80 -18.95
C GLY A 30 -9.97 -19.48 -17.79
N GLY A 31 -10.59 -20.50 -17.20
CA GLY A 31 -9.90 -21.40 -16.28
C GLY A 31 -8.68 -22.04 -16.95
N ILE A 32 -7.53 -22.06 -16.27
CA ILE A 32 -6.26 -22.56 -16.85
C ILE A 32 -6.29 -24.09 -17.00
N LEU A 33 -6.92 -24.78 -16.05
CA LEU A 33 -7.06 -26.25 -16.00
C LEU A 33 -8.48 -26.60 -15.52
N PRO A 34 -8.97 -27.84 -15.71
CA PRO A 34 -10.28 -28.27 -15.20
C PRO A 34 -10.45 -28.08 -13.68
N LEU A 35 -9.33 -28.10 -12.95
CA LEU A 35 -9.26 -27.84 -11.51
C LEU A 35 -9.36 -26.35 -11.15
N TYR A 36 -9.36 -25.43 -12.11
CA TYR A 36 -9.55 -23.99 -11.92
C TYR A 36 -10.74 -23.51 -12.75
N GLN A 37 -11.83 -23.17 -12.08
CA GLN A 37 -13.00 -22.60 -12.74
C GLN A 37 -12.90 -21.08 -12.85
N ALA A 38 -13.65 -20.51 -13.79
CA ALA A 38 -13.80 -19.07 -13.93
C ALA A 38 -15.15 -18.59 -13.35
N THR A 39 -15.22 -17.30 -13.01
CA THR A 39 -16.40 -16.67 -12.43
C THR A 39 -16.77 -15.42 -13.22
N ALA A 40 -17.82 -15.48 -14.04
CA ALA A 40 -18.22 -14.35 -14.87
C ALA A 40 -18.74 -13.13 -14.09
N SER A 41 -19.17 -13.33 -12.84
CA SER A 41 -19.76 -12.29 -11.97
C SER A 41 -18.76 -11.58 -11.05
N LEU A 42 -17.44 -11.73 -11.30
CA LEU A 42 -16.41 -11.07 -10.50
C LEU A 42 -16.51 -9.56 -10.57
N GLN A 43 -16.37 -8.92 -9.42
CA GLN A 43 -16.27 -7.47 -9.31
C GLN A 43 -14.80 -7.04 -9.35
N PRO A 44 -14.50 -5.81 -9.78
CA PRO A 44 -13.17 -5.22 -9.61
C PRO A 44 -12.79 -5.13 -8.13
N GLU A 45 -11.52 -5.42 -7.83
CA GLU A 45 -10.95 -5.15 -6.52
C GLU A 45 -10.82 -3.64 -6.34
N ARG A 46 -11.06 -3.12 -5.14
CA ARG A 46 -10.93 -1.69 -4.85
C ARG A 46 -9.78 -1.45 -3.88
N LEU A 47 -9.00 -0.41 -4.17
CA LEU A 47 -7.87 0.02 -3.37
C LEU A 47 -8.13 1.42 -2.83
N ARG A 48 -7.82 1.65 -1.56
CA ARG A 48 -7.81 2.97 -0.94
C ARG A 48 -6.49 3.15 -0.21
N THR A 49 -5.91 4.33 -0.32
CA THR A 49 -4.64 4.66 0.33
C THR A 49 -4.73 6.05 0.94
N ALA A 50 -4.27 6.17 2.19
CA ALA A 50 -4.07 7.42 2.88
C ALA A 50 -2.61 7.49 3.36
N GLU A 51 -1.94 8.60 3.03
CA GLU A 51 -0.53 8.82 3.37
C GLU A 51 -0.33 10.22 3.94
N LEU A 52 0.42 10.29 5.04
CA LEU A 52 0.87 11.53 5.67
C LEU A 52 2.40 11.54 5.66
N ALA A 53 2.99 12.46 4.90
CA ALA A 53 4.43 12.66 4.86
C ALA A 53 4.81 13.98 5.53
N LEU A 54 5.77 13.93 6.45
CA LEU A 54 6.38 15.06 7.14
C LEU A 54 7.85 15.14 6.75
N GLN A 55 8.28 16.32 6.33
CA GLN A 55 9.66 16.62 5.99
C GLN A 55 10.14 17.79 6.83
N TYR A 56 11.30 17.62 7.46
CA TYR A 56 11.96 18.64 8.26
C TYR A 56 13.38 18.88 7.78
N GLN A 57 13.65 20.10 7.33
CA GLN A 57 14.95 20.52 6.79
C GLN A 57 15.34 21.92 7.30
N PRO A 58 15.79 22.04 8.56
CA PRO A 58 16.17 23.33 9.17
C PRO A 58 17.44 23.94 8.56
N ARG A 59 18.25 23.12 7.88
CA ARG A 59 19.48 23.56 7.21
C ARG A 59 19.84 22.60 6.09
N PRO A 60 20.59 23.03 5.06
CA PRO A 60 20.95 22.17 3.92
C PRO A 60 21.71 20.89 4.26
N ARG A 61 22.32 20.82 5.46
CA ARG A 61 23.13 19.67 5.91
C ARG A 61 22.32 18.62 6.68
N PHE A 62 21.05 18.85 6.99
CA PHE A 62 20.24 17.92 7.77
C PHE A 62 18.82 17.85 7.22
N ALA A 63 18.35 16.64 6.94
CA ALA A 63 16.98 16.36 6.56
C ALA A 63 16.46 15.15 7.33
N LEU A 64 15.20 15.24 7.75
CA LEU A 64 14.43 14.20 8.40
C LEU A 64 13.12 14.02 7.62
N GLY A 65 12.83 12.79 7.21
CA GLY A 65 11.58 12.40 6.58
C GLY A 65 10.85 11.40 7.46
N LEU A 66 9.54 11.59 7.65
CA LEU A 66 8.67 10.66 8.33
C LEU A 66 7.43 10.46 7.48
N ASN A 67 7.14 9.23 7.09
CA ASN A 67 5.98 8.88 6.30
C ASN A 67 5.10 7.94 7.13
N PHE A 68 3.79 8.17 7.11
CA PHE A 68 2.80 7.25 7.66
C PHE A 68 1.86 6.87 6.54
N PHE A 69 1.58 5.60 6.39
CA PHE A 69 0.71 5.12 5.35
C PHE A 69 -0.28 4.10 5.88
N ARG A 70 -1.46 4.09 5.28
CA ARG A 70 -2.45 3.04 5.43
C ARG A 70 -3.11 2.80 4.09
N HIS A 71 -3.14 1.53 3.68
CA HIS A 71 -3.84 1.10 2.49
C HIS A 71 -4.80 -0.04 2.82
N GLU A 72 -5.89 -0.08 2.07
CA GLU A 72 -6.91 -1.10 2.17
C GLU A 72 -7.29 -1.59 0.77
N THR A 73 -7.27 -2.91 0.60
CA THR A 73 -7.83 -3.62 -0.54
C THR A 73 -9.08 -4.34 -0.10
N VAL A 74 -10.20 -4.11 -0.78
CA VAL A 74 -11.45 -4.85 -0.60
C VAL A 74 -11.85 -5.54 -1.90
N ASP A 75 -12.77 -6.51 -1.78
CA ASP A 75 -13.22 -7.34 -2.89
C ASP A 75 -12.06 -8.08 -3.58
N GLN A 76 -10.97 -8.39 -2.85
CA GLN A 76 -9.80 -9.05 -3.42
C GLN A 76 -10.20 -10.44 -3.93
N ILE A 77 -9.89 -10.71 -5.19
CA ILE A 77 -10.20 -11.95 -5.87
C ILE A 77 -9.23 -13.01 -5.37
N ARG A 78 -9.77 -14.02 -4.68
CA ARG A 78 -9.00 -15.16 -4.18
C ARG A 78 -9.55 -16.46 -4.72
N GLN A 79 -8.66 -17.40 -4.99
CA GLN A 79 -9.04 -18.76 -5.35
C GLN A 79 -9.60 -19.46 -4.10
N GLN A 80 -10.89 -19.79 -4.14
CA GLN A 80 -11.56 -20.57 -3.11
C GLN A 80 -11.53 -22.03 -3.49
N ASP A 81 -11.02 -22.86 -2.59
CA ASP A 81 -11.04 -24.30 -2.77
C ASP A 81 -12.48 -24.83 -2.60
N ARG A 82 -12.97 -25.53 -3.62
CA ARG A 82 -14.27 -26.21 -3.64
C ARG A 82 -14.10 -27.74 -3.64
N GLY A 83 -12.92 -28.23 -3.23
CA GLY A 83 -12.55 -29.63 -3.12
C GLY A 83 -12.07 -30.23 -4.44
N ALA A 84 -12.98 -30.34 -5.42
CA ALA A 84 -12.63 -30.89 -6.74
C ALA A 84 -12.02 -29.85 -7.69
N TYR A 85 -12.17 -28.56 -7.38
CA TYR A 85 -11.68 -27.44 -8.17
C TYR A 85 -11.56 -26.21 -7.28
N ALA A 86 -10.78 -25.22 -7.71
CA ALA A 86 -10.74 -23.89 -7.15
C ALA A 86 -11.50 -22.90 -8.04
N LYS A 87 -12.12 -21.88 -7.44
CA LYS A 87 -12.87 -20.85 -8.14
C LYS A 87 -12.52 -19.46 -7.59
N PRO A 88 -12.25 -18.45 -8.45
CA PRO A 88 -12.00 -17.09 -8.00
C PRO A 88 -13.28 -16.44 -7.47
N GLU A 89 -13.18 -15.81 -6.30
CA GLU A 89 -14.28 -15.11 -5.63
C GLU A 89 -13.77 -13.84 -4.92
N ASN A 90 -14.58 -12.78 -4.89
CA ASN A 90 -14.29 -11.50 -4.23
C ASN A 90 -14.50 -11.62 -2.70
N VAL A 91 -13.61 -12.34 -2.02
CA VAL A 91 -13.74 -12.63 -0.57
C VAL A 91 -12.58 -12.10 0.27
N GLY A 92 -11.51 -11.66 -0.38
CA GLY A 92 -10.33 -11.16 0.32
C GLY A 92 -10.46 -9.70 0.71
N ARG A 93 -9.96 -9.38 1.89
CA ARG A 93 -9.69 -8.03 2.36
C ARG A 93 -8.27 -7.98 2.92
N GLN A 94 -7.55 -6.94 2.58
CA GLN A 94 -6.18 -6.74 3.05
C GLN A 94 -6.03 -5.31 3.54
N VAL A 95 -5.56 -5.17 4.77
CA VAL A 95 -5.20 -3.87 5.33
C VAL A 95 -3.71 -3.89 5.64
N GLY A 96 -2.99 -2.91 5.14
CA GLY A 96 -1.59 -2.68 5.47
C GLY A 96 -1.39 -1.26 5.95
N GLU A 97 -0.63 -1.09 7.01
CA GLU A 97 -0.29 0.22 7.57
C GLU A 97 1.13 0.18 8.10
N GLY A 98 1.74 1.36 8.21
CA GLY A 98 3.12 1.46 8.64
C GLY A 98 3.61 2.89 8.71
N ALA A 99 4.87 2.99 9.10
CA ALA A 99 5.62 4.22 9.14
C ALA A 99 7.04 4.01 8.64
N GLU A 100 7.59 5.01 7.98
CA GLU A 100 8.95 5.01 7.46
C GLU A 100 9.65 6.26 7.97
N LEU A 101 10.89 6.09 8.45
CA LEU A 101 11.74 7.16 8.93
C LEU A 101 13.00 7.22 8.09
N GLU A 102 13.30 8.38 7.51
CA GLU A 102 14.54 8.65 6.80
C GLU A 102 15.32 9.78 7.48
N ILE A 103 16.63 9.59 7.67
CA ILE A 103 17.53 10.63 8.17
C ILE A 103 18.71 10.79 7.22
N ASN A 104 19.04 12.03 6.87
CA ASN A 104 20.22 12.38 6.10
C ASN A 104 20.94 13.55 6.77
N TRP A 105 22.18 13.34 7.21
CA TRP A 105 22.94 14.33 7.96
C TRP A 105 24.41 14.41 7.51
N ALA A 106 24.82 15.54 6.96
CA ALA A 106 26.23 15.89 6.77
C ALA A 106 26.82 16.48 8.06
N LEU A 107 27.50 15.64 8.84
CA LEU A 107 28.16 16.00 10.10
C LEU A 107 29.36 16.94 9.85
N THR A 108 30.14 16.67 8.81
CA THR A 108 31.24 17.52 8.34
C THR A 108 31.21 17.63 6.82
N ARG A 109 32.18 18.34 6.21
CA ARG A 109 32.30 18.40 4.75
C ARG A 109 32.59 17.02 4.12
N ASN A 110 33.18 16.11 4.89
CA ASN A 110 33.68 14.82 4.39
C ASN A 110 32.95 13.62 5.02
N LEU A 111 32.04 13.86 5.97
CA LEU A 111 31.28 12.81 6.66
C LEU A 111 29.79 13.06 6.54
N ARG A 112 29.08 12.09 5.96
CA ARG A 112 27.63 12.06 5.85
C ARG A 112 27.09 10.75 6.43
N TRP A 113 26.06 10.88 7.25
CA TRP A 113 25.28 9.78 7.77
C TRP A 113 23.92 9.72 7.06
N ARG A 114 23.47 8.51 6.75
CA ARG A 114 22.15 8.22 6.20
C ARG A 114 21.60 6.99 6.90
N GLY A 115 20.31 7.03 7.23
CA GLY A 115 19.59 5.90 7.79
C GLY A 115 18.16 5.89 7.30
N TRP A 116 17.61 4.70 7.15
CA TRP A 116 16.21 4.44 6.90
C TRP A 116 15.73 3.38 7.90
N CYS A 117 14.47 3.47 8.31
CA CYS A 117 13.83 2.48 9.15
C CYS A 117 12.38 2.37 8.73
N ASP A 118 11.96 1.14 8.45
CA ASP A 118 10.61 0.83 8.03
C ASP A 118 9.94 0.00 9.12
N PHE A 119 8.79 0.46 9.57
CA PHE A 119 7.97 -0.23 10.53
C PHE A 119 6.60 -0.50 9.93
N SER A 120 6.26 -1.77 9.79
CA SER A 120 4.93 -2.20 9.35
C SER A 120 4.49 -3.33 10.25
N PRO A 121 3.55 -3.10 11.18
CA PRO A 121 2.92 -4.21 11.90
C PRO A 121 2.25 -5.10 10.85
N GLY A 122 2.46 -6.42 10.96
CA GLY A 122 2.11 -7.38 9.92
C GLY A 122 0.71 -7.16 9.35
N GLY A 123 0.60 -7.13 8.01
CA GLY A 123 -0.66 -6.87 7.32
C GLY A 123 -1.74 -7.87 7.70
N HIS A 124 -2.93 -7.38 8.00
CA HIS A 124 -4.06 -8.24 8.35
C HIS A 124 -4.75 -8.70 7.07
N LEU A 125 -4.59 -9.97 6.74
CA LEU A 125 -5.40 -10.64 5.72
C LEU A 125 -6.70 -11.08 6.40
N LEU A 126 -7.79 -10.40 6.05
CA LEU A 126 -9.13 -10.76 6.48
C LEU A 126 -9.80 -11.47 5.31
N SER A 127 -10.41 -12.62 5.55
CA SER A 127 -11.36 -13.21 4.61
C SER A 127 -12.74 -12.83 5.10
N ASP A 128 -13.51 -12.12 4.29
CA ASP A 128 -14.96 -12.13 4.51
C ASP A 128 -15.44 -13.55 4.18
N ARG A 129 -16.24 -14.11 5.09
CA ARG A 129 -16.78 -15.48 5.00
C ARG A 129 -17.94 -15.54 4.02
#